data_AF-A0A7C6Q9T2-F1
#
_entry.id   AF-A0A7C6Q9T2-F1
#
_cell.length_a   1.000
_cell.length_b   1.000
_cell.length_c   1.000
_cell.angle_alpha   90.00
_cell.angle_beta   90.00
_cell.angle_gamma   90.00
#
_symmetry.space_group_name_H-M   'P 1'
#
loop_
_entity.id
_entity.type
_entity.pdbx_description
1 polymer ?
#
loop_
_entity_poly.entity_id
_entity_poly.type
_entity_poly.pdbx_seq_one_letter_code
_entity_poly.pdbx_strand_id
1 'polypeptide(L)'
;MDFFNGIRLFSFGKTTLIKQLVQKTDIPYLFVKADDLYAADTAWLRREWGNARLQMQQSDRKEILFIVDEVQKVPNWSETVKKEWDNDSFSDIKD
;
A
#
# COMPACT_ATOMS: atom_id res chain seq x y z
N MET A 1 -8.82 -12.87 3.60
CA MET A 1 -9.01 -11.83 2.57
C MET A 1 -9.63 -10.73 3.38
N ASP A 2 -8.79 -9.87 3.92
CA ASP A 2 -9.19 -9.08 5.07
C ASP A 2 -9.61 -7.72 4.54
N PHE A 3 -10.91 -7.50 4.56
CA PHE A 3 -11.56 -6.30 4.07
C PHE A 3 -11.66 -5.30 5.22
N PHE A 4 -10.94 -4.18 5.19
CA PHE A 4 -11.33 -2.98 5.95
C PHE A 4 -10.81 -1.69 5.28
N ASN A 5 -11.72 -0.70 5.19
CA ASN A 5 -11.53 0.73 4.95
C ASN A 5 -10.41 1.15 3.98
N GLY A 6 -10.72 1.33 2.70
CA GLY A 6 -9.94 2.20 1.79
C GLY A 6 -8.54 1.74 1.34
N ILE A 7 -7.79 0.94 2.11
CA ILE A 7 -6.45 0.45 1.72
C ILE A 7 -6.46 -1.09 1.66
N ARG A 8 -6.14 -1.63 0.47
CA ARG A 8 -6.13 -3.08 0.22
C ARG A 8 -4.72 -3.64 0.21
N LEU A 9 -4.34 -4.35 1.27
CA LEU A 9 -3.11 -5.14 1.30
C LEU A 9 -3.39 -6.59 0.87
N PHE A 10 -2.74 -7.06 -0.19
CA PHE A 10 -2.88 -8.44 -0.67
C PHE A 10 -1.60 -9.22 -0.43
N SER A 11 -1.71 -10.27 0.37
CA SER A 11 -0.64 -11.23 0.58
C SER A 11 -0.97 -12.54 -0.15
N PHE A 12 -0.02 -13.01 -0.97
CA PHE A 12 0.04 -14.31 -1.67
C PHE A 12 -0.87 -14.53 -2.90
N GLY A 13 -0.22 -14.73 -4.07
CA GLY A 13 -0.75 -15.42 -5.26
C GLY A 13 -1.89 -14.72 -6.02
N LYS A 14 -2.24 -13.50 -5.63
CA LYS A 14 -3.40 -12.74 -6.15
C LYS A 14 -3.01 -11.56 -7.05
N THR A 15 -1.74 -11.43 -7.41
CA THR A 15 -1.20 -10.35 -8.26
C THR A 15 -1.99 -10.23 -9.58
N THR A 16 -2.47 -11.35 -10.14
CA THR A 16 -3.31 -11.35 -11.35
C THR A 16 -4.72 -10.78 -11.12
N LEU A 17 -5.37 -11.12 -10.01
CA LEU A 17 -6.71 -10.60 -9.69
C LEU A 17 -6.68 -9.12 -9.34
N ILE A 18 -5.63 -8.68 -8.65
CA ILE A 18 -5.41 -7.25 -8.38
C ILE A 18 -5.19 -6.50 -9.68
N LYS A 19 -4.37 -7.03 -10.60
CA LYS A 19 -4.19 -6.43 -11.93
C LYS A 19 -5.51 -6.32 -12.69
N GLN A 20 -6.35 -7.35 -12.66
CA GLN A 20 -7.68 -7.32 -13.28
C GLN A 20 -8.64 -6.33 -12.60
N LEU A 21 -8.55 -6.17 -11.28
CA LEU A 21 -9.36 -5.20 -10.54
C LEU A 21 -8.92 -3.78 -10.87
N VAL A 22 -7.63 -3.51 -10.82
CA VAL A 22 -7.03 -2.23 -11.17
C VAL A 22 -7.37 -1.82 -12.61
N GLN A 23 -7.38 -2.77 -13.56
CA GLN A 23 -7.82 -2.51 -14.94
C GLN A 23 -9.31 -2.13 -15.06
N LYS A 24 -10.12 -2.41 -14.03
CA LYS A 24 -11.58 -2.17 -14.03
C LYS A 24 -12.00 -1.01 -13.12
N THR A 25 -11.05 -0.37 -12.43
CA THR A 25 -11.31 0.76 -11.52
C THR A 25 -10.50 1.97 -11.94
N ASP A 26 -11.07 3.17 -11.79
CA ASP A 26 -10.37 4.44 -12.05
C ASP A 26 -9.56 4.93 -10.84
N ILE A 27 -9.32 4.05 -9.86
CA ILE A 27 -8.60 4.36 -8.62
C ILE A 27 -7.09 4.33 -8.93
N PRO A 28 -6.34 5.40 -8.64
CA PRO A 28 -4.89 5.38 -8.80
C PRO A 28 -4.29 4.29 -7.90
N TYR A 29 -3.17 3.72 -8.32
CA TYR A 29 -2.50 2.68 -7.57
C TYR A 29 -0.98 2.84 -7.64
N LEU A 30 -0.31 2.42 -6.58
CA LEU A 30 1.14 2.23 -6.54
C LEU A 30 1.40 0.74 -6.31
N PHE A 31 2.07 0.11 -7.26
CA PHE A 31 2.45 -1.29 -7.19
C PHE A 31 3.96 -1.41 -7.02
N VAL A 32 4.39 -2.05 -5.93
CA VAL A 32 5.80 -2.30 -5.64
C VAL A 32 6.02 -3.78 -5.32
N LYS A 33 7.23 -4.28 -5.58
CA LYS A 33 7.62 -5.66 -5.25
C LYS A 33 8.76 -5.65 -4.24
N ALA A 34 8.59 -6.37 -3.13
CA ALA A 34 9.65 -6.52 -2.15
C ALA A 34 10.84 -7.34 -2.69
N ASP A 35 10.59 -8.21 -3.68
CA ASP A 35 11.61 -9.09 -4.27
C ASP A 35 12.61 -8.36 -5.19
N ASP A 36 12.25 -7.19 -5.71
CA ASP A 36 13.14 -6.42 -6.60
C ASP A 36 14.33 -5.79 -5.83
N LEU A 37 14.36 -5.92 -4.50
CA LEU A 37 15.40 -5.39 -3.63
C LEU A 37 16.05 -6.50 -2.80
N TYR A 38 17.38 -6.56 -2.86
CA TYR A 38 18.21 -7.51 -2.11
C TYR A 38 18.04 -7.42 -0.57
N ALA A 39 17.43 -6.35 -0.06
CA ALA A 39 17.19 -6.10 1.36
C ALA A 39 15.97 -5.20 1.59
N ALA A 40 14.79 -5.61 1.11
CA ALA A 40 13.55 -4.91 1.46
C ALA A 40 13.33 -4.95 2.99
N ASP A 41 13.38 -3.78 3.64
CA ASP A 41 13.24 -3.62 5.09
C ASP A 41 12.09 -2.68 5.46
N THR A 42 11.91 -2.42 6.76
CA THR A 42 10.85 -1.52 7.23
C THR A 42 11.01 -0.09 6.72
N ALA A 43 12.25 0.37 6.47
CA ALA A 43 12.50 1.72 5.95
C ALA A 43 12.07 1.81 4.48
N TRP A 44 12.33 0.78 3.69
CA TRP A 44 11.80 0.65 2.33
C TRP A 44 10.27 0.73 2.32
N LEU A 45 9.60 -0.08 3.15
CA LEU A 45 8.14 -0.13 3.18
C LEU A 45 7.52 1.23 3.54
N ARG A 46 8.11 1.96 4.50
CA ARG A 46 7.68 3.33 4.83
C ARG A 46 7.90 4.32 3.70
N ARG A 47 9.02 4.19 2.96
CA ARG A 47 9.29 5.06 1.82
C ARG A 47 8.25 4.86 0.73
N GLU A 48 7.95 3.62 0.37
CA GLU A 48 6.94 3.33 -0.65
C GLU A 48 5.52 3.74 -0.20
N TRP A 49 5.22 3.64 1.10
CA TRP A 49 4.00 4.23 1.66
C TRP A 49 3.95 5.75 1.46
N GLY A 50 5.05 6.46 1.75
CA GLY A 50 5.17 7.89 1.50
C GLY A 50 5.00 8.25 0.01
N ASN A 51 5.56 7.45 -0.90
CA ASN A 51 5.37 7.62 -2.34
C ASN A 51 3.89 7.49 -2.73
N ALA A 52 3.15 6.54 -2.14
CA ALA A 52 1.71 6.41 -2.38
C ALA A 52 0.94 7.67 -1.94
N ARG A 53 1.26 8.24 -0.76
CA ARG A 53 0.66 9.50 -0.29
C ARG A 53 0.93 10.65 -1.25
N LEU A 54 2.18 10.80 -1.72
CA LEU A 54 2.55 11.84 -2.67
C LEU A 54 1.79 11.69 -3.99
N GLN A 55 1.68 10.46 -4.51
CA GLN A 55 0.94 10.19 -5.73
C GLN A 55 -0.56 10.48 -5.57
N MET A 56 -1.15 10.15 -4.41
CA MET A 56 -2.53 10.49 -4.08
C MET A 56 -2.75 12.00 -4.14
N GLN A 57 -1.90 12.78 -3.47
CA GLN A 57 -1.94 14.25 -3.46
C GLN A 57 -1.77 14.84 -4.87
N GLN A 58 -0.84 14.32 -5.67
CA GLN A 58 -0.61 14.79 -7.04
C GLN A 58 -1.77 14.47 -7.99
N SER A 59 -2.50 13.39 -7.73
CA SER A 59 -3.63 12.96 -8.56
C SER A 59 -4.96 13.64 -8.20
N ASP A 60 -4.99 14.49 -7.16
CA ASP A 60 -6.21 15.09 -6.59
C ASP A 60 -7.31 14.04 -6.31
N ARG A 61 -6.88 12.84 -5.89
CA ARG A 61 -7.77 11.74 -5.52
C ARG A 61 -7.80 11.59 -4.00
N LYS A 62 -8.95 11.18 -3.50
CA LYS A 62 -9.16 10.92 -2.06
C LYS A 62 -8.69 9.54 -1.62
N GLU A 63 -8.35 8.67 -2.56
CA GLU A 63 -7.92 7.30 -2.29
C GLU A 63 -6.88 6.84 -3.31
N ILE A 64 -5.98 5.97 -2.86
CA ILE A 64 -5.00 5.28 -3.69
C ILE A 64 -4.86 3.82 -3.22
N LEU A 65 -4.68 2.90 -4.16
CA LEU A 65 -4.38 1.51 -3.85
C LEU A 65 -2.87 1.30 -3.73
N PHE A 66 -2.35 1.11 -2.52
CA PHE A 66 -0.97 0.71 -2.29
C PHE A 66 -0.84 -0.81 -2.25
N ILE A 67 -0.17 -1.39 -3.24
CA ILE A 67 -0.06 -2.84 -3.44
C ILE A 67 1.41 -3.25 -3.33
N VAL A 68 1.71 -4.13 -2.38
CA VAL A 68 3.05 -4.65 -2.13
C VAL A 68 3.07 -6.15 -2.42
N ASP A 69 3.72 -6.54 -3.52
CA ASP A 69 3.96 -7.95 -3.85
C ASP A 69 5.08 -8.51 -2.98
N GLU A 70 4.99 -9.79 -2.61
CA GLU A 70 5.99 -10.49 -1.78
C GLU A 70 6.29 -9.80 -0.43
N VAL A 71 5.33 -9.05 0.12
CA VAL A 71 5.49 -8.25 1.35
C VAL A 71 6.01 -9.05 2.55
N GLN A 72 5.77 -10.36 2.60
CA GLN A 72 6.27 -11.24 3.64
C GLN A 72 7.81 -11.34 3.69
N LYS A 73 8.52 -10.87 2.65
CA LYS A 73 9.98 -10.75 2.63
C LYS A 73 10.48 -9.58 3.48
N VAL A 74 9.62 -8.61 3.79
CA VAL A 74 9.94 -7.47 4.65
C VAL A 74 9.77 -7.86 6.13
N PRO A 75 10.81 -7.78 6.97
CA PRO A 75 10.65 -8.02 8.40
C PRO A 75 9.69 -7.03 9.05
N ASN A 76 8.84 -7.49 9.99
CA ASN A 76 7.88 -6.65 10.73
C ASN A 76 6.96 -5.78 9.84
N TRP A 77 6.63 -6.28 8.64
CA TRP A 77 5.82 -5.54 7.68
C TRP A 77 4.44 -5.16 8.22
N SER A 78 3.77 -6.06 8.94
CA SER A 78 2.41 -5.86 9.44
C SER A 78 2.34 -4.74 10.48
N GLU A 79 3.31 -4.69 11.39
CA GLU A 79 3.45 -3.62 12.38
C GLU A 79 3.75 -2.28 11.72
N THR A 80 4.59 -2.29 10.68
CA THR A 80 4.95 -1.08 9.94
C THR A 80 3.74 -0.52 9.20
N VAL A 81 3.00 -1.36 8.47
CA VAL A 81 1.75 -0.99 7.79
C VAL A 81 0.73 -0.45 8.79
N LYS A 82 0.54 -1.13 9.92
CA LYS A 82 -0.40 -0.68 10.96
C LYS A 82 -0.03 0.70 11.52
N LYS A 83 1.26 0.95 11.79
CA LYS A 83 1.72 2.26 12.27
C LYS A 83 1.44 3.37 11.26
N GLU A 84 1.74 3.14 9.98
CA GLU A 84 1.47 4.14 8.94
C GLU A 84 -0.02 4.38 8.73
N TRP A 85 -0.83 3.31 8.78
CA TRP A 85 -2.29 3.38 8.73
C TRP A 85 -2.87 4.18 9.90
N ASP A 86 -2.41 3.91 11.13
CA ASP A 86 -2.85 4.62 12.32
C ASP A 86 -2.47 6.11 12.18
N ASN A 87 -1.26 6.43 11.71
CA ASN A 87 -0.84 7.82 11.47
C ASN A 87 -1.77 8.54 10.48
N ASP A 88 -2.18 7.88 9.40
CA ASP A 88 -3.09 8.48 8.40
C ASP A 88 -4.51 8.62 8.95
N SER A 89 -5.04 7.58 9.60
CA SER A 89 -6.39 7.60 10.18
C SER A 89 -6.53 8.61 11.32
N PHE A 90 -5.46 8.82 12.11
CA PHE A 90 -5.44 9.86 13.14
C PHE A 90 -5.29 11.27 12.56
N SER A 91 -4.68 11.43 11.38
CA SER A 91 -4.64 12.73 10.70
C SER A 91 -5.99 13.15 10.12
N ASP A 92 -6.84 12.21 9.71
CA ASP A 92 -8.18 12.47 9.16
C ASP A 92 -9.23 12.93 10.20
N ILE A 93 -8.91 12.92 11.51
CA ILE A 93 -9.83 13.36 12.59
C ILE A 93 -9.79 14.89 12.81
N LYS A 94 -8.97 15.65 12.05
CA LYS A 94 -8.69 17.06 12.32
C LYS A 94 -9.19 18.11 11.30
N ASP A 95 -10.05 17.75 10.36
CA ASP A 95 -10.71 18.72 9.47
C ASP A 95 -12.21 18.87 9.72
#